data_AF-A0A937SNC3-F1
#
_entry.id   AF-A0A937SNC3-F1
#
_cell.length_a   1.000
_cell.length_b   1.000
_cell.length_c   1.000
_cell.angle_alpha   90.00
_cell.angle_beta   90.00
_cell.angle_gamma   90.00
#
_symmetry.space_group_name_H-M   'P 1'
#
loop_
_entity.id
_entity.type
_entity.pdbx_description
1 polymer ?
#
loop_
_entity_poly.entity_id
_entity_poly.type
_entity_poly.pdbx_seq_one_letter_code
_entity_poly.pdbx_strand_id
1 'polypeptide(L)' 'RIKPLLAGLHRQFNVSAAEIERQDSHTECVIACCVVSNDGRHSQQVLDGIPAWIESRRPDLQVVDQQLVPW' A
#
# COMPACT_ATOMS: atom_id res chain seq x y z
N ARG A 1 13.99 2.68 4.13
CA ARG A 1 13.13 3.38 5.12
C ARG A 1 11.67 2.89 5.09
N ILE A 2 11.42 1.68 4.56
CA ILE A 2 10.07 1.19 4.23
C ILE A 2 9.34 0.50 5.40
N LYS A 3 10.07 -0.11 6.34
CA LYS A 3 9.48 -0.94 7.42
C LYS A 3 8.38 -0.22 8.23
N PRO A 4 8.53 1.05 8.65
CA PRO A 4 7.47 1.76 9.34
C PRO A 4 6.22 1.98 8.48
N LEU A 5 6.38 2.17 7.17
CA LEU A 5 5.27 2.30 6.23
C LEU A 5 4.49 0.98 6.13
N LEU A 6 5.18 -0.14 5.92
CA LEU A 6 4.56 -1.47 5.86
C LEU A 6 3.80 -1.81 7.16
N ALA A 7 4.42 -1.56 8.32
CA ALA A 7 3.77 -1.76 9.61
C ALA A 7 2.56 -0.83 9.80
N GLY A 8 2.63 0.40 9.28
CA GLY A 8 1.53 1.34 9.31
C GLY A 8 0.35 0.91 8.42
N LEU A 9 0.63 0.42 7.21
CA LEU A 9 -0.38 -0.12 6.28
C LEU A 9 -1.14 -1.28 6.91
N HIS A 10 -0.42 -2.26 7.47
CA HIS A 10 -1.03 -3.38 8.18
C HIS A 10 -1.90 -2.91 9.36
N ARG A 11 -1.42 -1.96 10.18
CA ARG A 11 -2.18 -1.45 11.34
C ARG A 11 -3.41 -0.65 10.95
N GLN A 12 -3.35 0.12 9.87
CA GLN A 12 -4.45 0.99 9.46
C GLN A 12 -5.54 0.22 8.71
N PHE A 13 -5.14 -0.67 7.81
CA PHE A 13 -6.05 -1.27 6.83
C PHE A 13 -6.22 -2.79 7.00
N ASN A 14 -5.49 -3.42 7.92
CA ASN A 14 -5.46 -4.87 8.08
C ASN A 14 -5.06 -5.62 6.79
N VAL A 15 -4.14 -5.04 6.02
CA VAL A 15 -3.60 -5.62 4.79
C VAL A 15 -2.26 -6.30 5.03
N SER A 16 -1.98 -7.36 4.27
CA SER A 16 -0.62 -7.83 4.10
C SER A 16 0.11 -6.90 3.14
N ALA A 17 1.29 -6.40 3.51
CA ALA A 17 2.05 -5.47 2.69
C ALA A 17 3.54 -5.87 2.60
N ALA A 18 4.12 -5.74 1.41
CA ALA A 18 5.53 -6.06 1.16
C ALA A 18 6.13 -5.16 0.08
N GLU A 19 7.44 -4.91 0.17
CA GLU A 19 8.23 -4.34 -0.92
C GLU A 19 8.60 -5.46 -1.89
N ILE A 20 8.18 -5.34 -3.15
CA ILE A 20 8.29 -6.44 -4.12
C ILE A 20 9.28 -6.16 -5.26
N GLU A 21 9.63 -4.89 -5.51
CA GLU A 21 10.59 -4.51 -6.55
C GLU A 21 11.36 -3.24 -6.17
N ARG A 22 12.39 -2.91 -6.95
CA ARG A 22 13.25 -1.72 -6.81
C ARG A 22 14.06 -1.66 -5.50
N GLN A 23 14.39 -2.81 -4.92
CA GLN A 23 15.15 -2.89 -3.66
C GLN A 23 16.56 -2.26 -3.72
N ASP A 24 17.15 -2.15 -4.92
CA ASP A 24 18.43 -1.46 -5.15
C ASP A 24 18.29 0.06 -5.32
N SER A 25 17.05 0.58 -5.33
CA SER A 25 16.78 2.01 -5.41
C SER A 25 16.67 2.63 -4.03
N HIS A 26 17.25 3.82 -3.87
CA HIS A 26 17.11 4.61 -2.64
C HIS A 26 15.95 5.61 -2.69
N THR A 27 15.37 5.84 -3.88
CA THR A 27 14.35 6.87 -4.14
C THR A 27 13.02 6.30 -4.59
N GLU A 28 12.98 5.04 -5.01
CA GLU A 28 11.80 4.38 -5.53
C GLU A 28 11.62 3.01 -4.85
N CYS A 29 10.38 2.56 -4.75
CA CYS A 29 10.04 1.22 -4.25
C CYS A 29 8.68 0.82 -4.81
N VAL A 30 8.44 -0.47 -4.98
CA VAL A 30 7.11 -1.00 -5.33
C VAL A 30 6.55 -1.76 -4.13
N ILE A 31 5.36 -1.37 -3.67
CA ILE A 31 4.69 -1.97 -2.52
C ILE A 31 3.47 -2.75 -2.98
N ALA A 32 3.45 -4.06 -2.73
CA ALA A 32 2.26 -4.87 -2.89
C ALA A 32 1.43 -4.84 -1.61
N CYS A 33 0.11 -4.68 -1.76
CA CYS A 33 -0.86 -4.80 -0.68
C CYS A 33 -1.92 -5.83 -1.05
N CYS A 34 -2.31 -6.68 -0.09
CA CYS A 34 -3.35 -7.70 -0.27
C CYS A 34 -4.31 -7.71 0.92
N VAL A 35 -5.60 -7.88 0.64
CA VAL A 35 -6.69 -7.97 1.60
C VAL A 35 -7.58 -9.16 1.24
N VAL A 36 -8.07 -9.92 2.22
CA VAL A 36 -9.05 -10.97 1.98
C VAL A 36 -10.35 -10.58 2.67
N SER A 37 -11.46 -10.61 1.93
CA SER A 37 -12.79 -10.30 2.42
C SER A 37 -13.85 -11.14 1.72
N ASN A 38 -15.02 -11.25 2.34
CA ASN A 38 -16.23 -11.83 1.75
C ASN A 38 -17.05 -10.81 0.91
N ASP A 39 -16.64 -9.54 0.89
CA ASP A 39 -17.25 -8.48 0.07
C ASP A 39 -16.18 -7.82 -0.82
N GLY A 40 -16.39 -7.91 -2.14
CA GLY A 40 -15.51 -7.28 -3.13
C GLY A 40 -15.53 -5.76 -3.06
N ARG A 41 -16.66 -5.13 -2.71
CA ARG A 41 -16.73 -3.67 -2.53
C ARG A 41 -15.93 -3.23 -1.32
N HIS A 42 -16.00 -3.98 -0.23
CA HIS A 42 -15.18 -3.69 0.94
C HIS A 42 -13.69 -3.81 0.62
N SER A 43 -13.28 -4.88 -0.07
CA SER A 43 -11.89 -5.07 -0.51
C SER A 43 -11.38 -3.91 -1.36
N GLN A 44 -12.18 -3.49 -2.33
CA GLN A 44 -11.88 -2.37 -3.22
C GLN A 44 -11.74 -1.07 -2.43
N GLN A 45 -12.69 -0.75 -1.53
CA GLN A 45 -12.64 0.44 -0.69
C GLN A 45 -11.40 0.49 0.22
N VAL A 46 -11.00 -0.65 0.79
CA VAL A 46 -9.79 -0.75 1.60
C VAL A 46 -8.56 -0.41 0.77
N LEU A 47 -8.43 -0.99 -0.41
CA LEU A 47 -7.26 -0.78 -1.28
C LEU A 47 -7.23 0.64 -1.87
N ASP A 48 -8.39 1.20 -2.25
CA ASP A 48 -8.51 2.57 -2.78
C ASP A 48 -8.10 3.64 -1.76
N GLY A 49 -8.25 3.37 -0.45
CA GLY A 49 -7.86 4.30 0.61
C GLY A 49 -6.36 4.38 0.87
N ILE A 50 -5.57 3.42 0.38
CA ILE A 50 -4.14 3.30 0.70
C ILE A 50 -3.32 4.49 0.17
N PRO A 51 -3.40 4.90 -1.10
CA PRO A 51 -2.56 5.97 -1.64
C PRO A 51 -2.70 7.29 -0.88
N ALA A 52 -3.94 7.76 -0.69
CA ALA A 52 -4.22 9.00 0.02
C ALA A 52 -3.73 8.95 1.49
N TRP A 53 -3.82 7.78 2.12
CA TRP A 53 -3.28 7.59 3.45
C TRP A 53 -1.75 7.62 3.48
N ILE A 54 -1.07 7.04 2.47
CA ILE A 54 0.39 7.10 2.37
C ILE A 54 0.84 8.55 2.27
N GLU A 55 0.29 9.32 1.34
CA GLU A 55 0.70 10.71 1.10
C GLU A 55 0.38 11.63 2.29
N SER A 56 -0.78 11.45 2.93
CA SER A 56 -1.11 12.23 4.14
C SER A 56 -0.22 11.92 5.33
N ARG A 57 0.17 10.66 5.52
CA ARG A 57 1.02 10.24 6.66
C ARG A 57 2.51 10.38 6.39
N ARG A 58 2.91 10.38 5.12
CA ARG A 58 4.29 10.51 4.65
C ARG A 58 4.34 11.56 3.53
N PRO A 59 4.30 12.87 3.88
CA PRO A 59 4.41 13.94 2.90
C PRO A 59 5.75 13.96 2.14
N ASP A 60 6.74 13.20 2.62
CA ASP A 60 8.02 12.96 1.95
C ASP A 60 7.95 11.89 0.86
N LEU A 61 6.81 11.23 0.67
CA LEU A 61 6.56 10.21 -0.33
C LEU A 61 5.41 10.65 -1.25
N GLN A 62 5.47 10.22 -2.50
CA GLN A 62 4.42 10.40 -3.49
C GLN A 62 4.06 9.04 -4.06
N VAL A 63 2.77 8.78 -4.26
CA VAL A 63 2.31 7.60 -5.00
C VAL A 63 2.23 7.99 -6.48
N VAL A 64 3.17 7.49 -7.27
CA VAL A 64 3.29 7.85 -8.69
C VAL A 64 2.46 6.97 -9.62
N ASP A 65 2.15 5.75 -9.19
CA ASP A 65 1.34 4.79 -9.92
C ASP A 65 0.63 3.83 -8.95
N GLN A 66 -0.51 3.32 -9.37
CA GLN A 66 -1.29 2.32 -8.65
C GLN A 66 -2.04 1.42 -9.63
N GLN A 67 -1.89 0.12 -9.45
CA GLN A 67 -2.70 -0.87 -10.14
C GLN A 67 -3.51 -1.68 -9.12
N LEU A 68 -4.81 -1.81 -9.38
CA LEU A 68 -5.69 -2.70 -8.64
C LEU A 68 -6.08 -3.86 -9.54
N VAL A 69 -5.89 -5.07 -9.03
CA VAL A 69 -6.25 -6.30 -9.73
C VAL A 69 -7.39 -6.94 -8.94
N PRO A 70 -8.64 -6.82 -9.41
CA PRO A 70 -9.72 -7.65 -8.91
C PRO A 70 -9.49 -9.08 -9.40
N TRP A 71 -9.47 -10.04 -8.48
CA TRP A 71 -9.50 -11.47 -8.82
C TRP A 71 -10.89 -11.90 -9.28
#